data_AF-A0A9P8FQV3-F1
#
_entry.id   AF-A0A9P8FQV3-F1
#
_cell.length_a   1.000
_cell.length_b   1.000
_cell.length_c   1.000
_cell.angle_alpha   90.00
_cell.angle_beta   90.00
_cell.angle_gamma   90.00
#
_symmetry.space_group_name_H-M   'P 1'
#
loop_
_entity.id
_entity.type
_entity.pdbx_description
1 polymer ?
#
loop_
_entity_poly.entity_id
_entity_poly.type
_entity_poly.pdbx_seq_one_letter_code
_entity_poly.pdbx_strand_id
1 'polypeptide(L)'
;MDEDMEVPDDWKTSGTSSAKTGHREEGRTIAVHSLAVLPSLQNQGLGSTLLKAFIQRMEYVQAADRIALLAHGELVKFYEKLGFENKGSSKATFGGGNWVDMVLELKNNQK
;
A
#
# COMPACT_ATOMS: atom_id res chain seq x y z
N MET A 1 4.93 -16.66 0.46
CA MET A 1 5.73 -15.52 0.94
C MET A 1 5.80 -14.52 -0.21
N ASP A 2 5.89 -13.24 0.09
CA ASP A 2 5.90 -12.18 -0.92
C ASP A 2 7.32 -12.09 -1.49
N GLU A 3 7.49 -12.41 -2.78
CA GLU A 3 8.82 -12.45 -3.46
C GLU A 3 9.53 -11.08 -3.40
N ASP A 4 8.76 -10.00 -3.27
CA ASP A 4 9.26 -8.62 -3.16
C ASP A 4 9.91 -8.32 -1.80
N MET A 5 9.68 -9.17 -0.80
CA MET A 5 10.22 -9.05 0.57
C MET A 5 11.30 -10.10 0.89
N GLU A 6 11.66 -10.93 -0.08
CA GLU A 6 12.71 -11.93 0.08
C GLU A 6 14.10 -11.28 0.01
N VAL A 7 15.01 -11.79 0.84
CA VAL A 7 16.39 -11.31 0.91
C VAL A 7 17.27 -12.28 0.11
N PRO A 8 18.12 -11.79 -0.81
CA PRO A 8 19.02 -12.65 -1.57
C PRO A 8 19.98 -13.43 -0.66
N ASP A 9 20.30 -14.68 -1.02
CA ASP A 9 21.17 -15.56 -0.22
C ASP A 9 22.57 -14.97 0.01
N ASP A 10 23.02 -14.06 -0.84
CA ASP A 10 24.33 -13.41 -0.83
C ASP A 10 24.34 -11.98 -0.26
N TRP A 11 23.24 -11.51 0.37
CA TRP A 11 23.08 -10.12 0.82
C TRP A 11 24.16 -9.60 1.77
N LYS A 12 24.87 -10.49 2.48
CA LYS A 12 25.97 -10.13 3.39
C LYS A 12 27.32 -10.01 2.69
N THR A 13 27.45 -10.48 1.46
CA THR A 13 28.73 -10.71 0.78
C THR A 13 28.84 -9.97 -0.55
N SER A 14 27.72 -9.68 -1.22
CA SER A 14 27.70 -8.91 -2.48
C SER A 14 27.46 -7.43 -2.22
N GLY A 15 28.41 -6.56 -2.52
CA GLY A 15 28.25 -5.10 -2.39
C GLY A 15 27.26 -4.47 -3.37
N THR A 16 26.68 -5.23 -4.29
CA THR A 16 25.66 -4.76 -5.23
C THR A 16 24.86 -5.97 -5.70
N SER A 17 23.72 -6.24 -5.05
CA SER A 17 22.89 -7.40 -5.34
C SER A 17 22.13 -7.17 -6.65
N SER A 18 22.63 -7.77 -7.75
CA SER A 18 21.87 -8.02 -8.98
C SER A 18 20.87 -9.18 -8.77
N ALA A 19 20.14 -9.17 -7.66
CA ALA A 19 19.22 -10.24 -7.33
C ALA A 19 17.90 -10.05 -8.07
N LYS A 20 17.36 -11.14 -8.64
CA LYS A 20 16.02 -11.20 -9.25
C LYS A 20 14.88 -11.19 -8.21
N THR A 21 15.23 -11.02 -6.93
CA THR A 21 14.40 -11.24 -5.76
C THR A 21 14.54 -10.02 -4.86
N GLY A 22 13.43 -9.52 -4.30
CA GLY A 22 13.40 -8.28 -3.55
C GLY A 22 12.96 -7.06 -4.38
N HIS A 23 13.37 -5.85 -3.97
CA HIS A 23 12.89 -4.58 -4.49
C HIS A 23 12.96 -4.47 -6.03
N ARG A 24 11.80 -4.31 -6.66
CA ARG A 24 11.68 -4.04 -8.10
C ARG A 24 11.40 -2.55 -8.30
N GLU A 25 12.36 -1.81 -8.86
CA GLU A 25 12.20 -0.38 -9.17
C GLU A 25 11.03 -0.12 -10.14
N GLU A 26 10.70 -1.12 -10.97
CA GLU A 26 9.58 -1.06 -11.93
C GLU A 26 8.21 -1.38 -11.29
N GLY A 27 8.14 -1.57 -9.97
CA GLY A 27 6.91 -1.87 -9.25
C GLY A 27 5.83 -0.82 -9.50
N ARG A 28 4.73 -1.22 -10.12
CA ARG A 28 3.58 -0.35 -10.44
C ARG A 28 2.53 -0.27 -9.33
N THR A 29 2.85 -0.72 -8.12
CA THR A 29 1.95 -0.72 -6.97
C THR A 29 2.60 0.05 -5.82
N ILE A 30 1.90 1.06 -5.31
CA ILE A 30 2.30 1.78 -4.10
C ILE A 30 1.69 1.06 -2.89
N ALA A 31 2.51 0.43 -2.06
CA ALA A 31 2.08 -0.18 -0.82
C ALA A 31 2.07 0.85 0.33
N VAL A 32 0.89 1.15 0.87
CA VAL A 32 0.77 2.01 2.06
C VAL A 32 0.92 1.16 3.31
N HIS A 33 2.07 1.26 3.95
CA HIS A 33 2.38 0.49 5.16
C HIS A 33 1.69 1.03 6.42
N SER A 34 1.52 2.35 6.54
CA SER A 34 0.90 2.93 7.72
C SER A 34 0.24 4.29 7.44
N LEU A 35 -0.89 4.51 8.11
CA LEU A 35 -1.61 5.78 8.15
C LEU A 35 -2.11 5.95 9.59
N ALA A 36 -1.63 6.97 10.28
CA ALA A 36 -2.00 7.21 11.67
C ALA A 36 -2.38 8.66 11.91
N VAL A 37 -3.38 8.87 12.77
CA VAL A 37 -3.78 10.18 13.28
C VAL A 37 -3.76 10.09 14.80
N LEU A 38 -3.18 11.11 15.44
CA LEU A 38 -3.14 11.19 16.91
C LEU A 38 -4.55 11.02 17.50
N PRO A 39 -4.75 10.24 18.58
CA PRO A 39 -6.07 9.97 19.15
C PRO A 39 -6.90 11.22 19.44
N SER A 40 -6.26 12.29 19.90
CA SER A 40 -6.90 13.60 20.20
C SER A 40 -7.42 14.33 18.96
N LEU A 41 -6.99 13.94 17.77
CA LEU A 41 -7.32 14.59 16.49
C LEU A 41 -8.09 13.64 15.54
N GLN A 42 -8.47 12.45 16.00
CA GLN A 42 -9.30 11.51 15.24
C GLN A 42 -10.74 12.03 15.10
N ASN A 43 -11.52 11.43 14.19
CA ASN A 43 -12.90 11.80 13.89
C ASN A 43 -13.14 13.24 13.38
N GLN A 44 -12.07 13.97 13.06
CA GLN A 44 -12.13 15.31 12.45
C GLN A 44 -11.91 15.29 10.92
N GLY A 45 -11.92 14.10 10.31
CA GLY A 45 -11.70 13.93 8.87
C GLY A 45 -10.24 14.03 8.41
N LEU A 46 -9.29 14.24 9.32
CA LEU A 46 -7.86 14.38 8.99
C LEU A 46 -7.28 13.18 8.22
N GLY A 47 -7.62 11.95 8.62
CA GLY A 47 -7.16 10.75 7.93
C GLY A 47 -7.64 10.69 6.48
N SER A 48 -8.91 11.05 6.25
CA SER A 48 -9.47 11.16 4.90
C SER A 48 -8.78 12.25 4.08
N THR A 49 -8.54 13.42 4.67
CA THR A 49 -7.85 14.54 4.00
C THR A 49 -6.44 14.16 3.61
N LEU A 50 -5.69 13.53 4.53
CA LEU A 50 -4.33 13.09 4.30
C LEU A 50 -4.26 12.04 3.18
N LEU A 51 -5.13 11.03 3.22
CA LEU A 51 -5.14 9.98 2.20
C LEU A 51 -5.58 10.52 0.83
N LYS A 52 -6.55 11.44 0.78
CA LYS A 52 -6.94 12.10 -0.48
C LYS A 52 -5.81 12.93 -1.09
N ALA A 53 -5.13 13.73 -0.27
CA ALA A 53 -3.98 14.50 -0.73
C ALA A 53 -2.84 13.59 -1.25
N PHE A 54 -2.64 12.45 -0.57
CA PHE A 54 -1.69 11.43 -1.02
C PHE A 54 -2.09 10.83 -2.38
N ILE A 55 -3.34 10.40 -2.53
CA ILE A 55 -3.86 9.84 -3.81
C ILE A 55 -3.68 10.85 -4.94
N GLN A 56 -4.13 12.10 -4.75
CA GLN A 56 -4.00 13.16 -5.76
C GLN A 56 -2.55 13.40 -6.18
N ARG A 57 -1.62 13.36 -5.22
CA ARG A 57 -0.19 13.49 -5.51
C ARG A 57 0.31 12.32 -6.34
N MET A 58 -0.11 11.10 -6.05
CA MET A 58 0.32 9.92 -6.80
C MET A 58 -0.27 9.86 -8.21
N GLU A 59 -1.53 10.28 -8.37
CA GLU A 59 -2.15 10.47 -9.70
C GLU A 59 -1.39 11.52 -10.54
N TYR A 60 -0.87 12.58 -9.92
CA TYR A 60 -0.09 13.61 -10.62
C TYR A 60 1.28 13.11 -11.05
N VAL A 61 1.98 12.35 -10.19
CA VAL A 61 3.33 11.84 -10.48
C VAL A 61 3.30 10.71 -11.53
N GLN A 62 2.20 9.96 -11.64
CA GLN A 62 2.03 8.84 -12.59
C GLN A 62 3.14 7.77 -12.52
N ALA A 63 3.70 7.56 -11.32
CA ALA A 63 4.75 6.55 -11.10
C ALA A 63 4.20 5.12 -10.93
N ALA A 64 2.91 4.96 -10.64
CA ALA A 64 2.30 3.68 -10.33
C ALA A 64 0.88 3.60 -10.88
N ASP A 65 0.40 2.37 -11.07
CA ASP A 65 -0.91 2.08 -11.64
C ASP A 65 -1.96 1.90 -10.54
N ARG A 66 -1.53 1.52 -9.32
CA ARG A 66 -2.44 1.31 -8.19
C ARG A 66 -1.80 1.59 -6.84
N ILE A 67 -2.65 1.80 -5.83
CA ILE A 67 -2.29 1.88 -4.42
C ILE A 67 -2.91 0.67 -3.71
N ALA A 68 -2.12 -0.05 -2.93
CA ALA A 68 -2.58 -1.20 -2.14
C ALA A 68 -2.31 -0.98 -0.65
N LEU A 69 -3.21 -1.47 0.19
CA LEU A 69 -3.03 -1.47 1.65
C LEU A 69 -3.76 -2.64 2.30
N LEU A 70 -3.32 -2.98 3.51
CA LEU A 70 -4.00 -3.93 4.38
C LEU A 70 -4.85 -3.16 5.38
N ALA A 71 -6.14 -3.48 5.43
CA ALA A 71 -7.07 -2.89 6.39
C ALA A 71 -7.62 -3.95 7.35
N HIS A 72 -7.78 -3.59 8.62
CA HIS A 72 -8.62 -4.37 9.52
C HIS A 72 -10.09 -4.20 9.13
N GLY A 73 -10.91 -5.22 9.41
CA GLY A 73 -12.33 -5.27 9.01
C GLY A 73 -13.13 -4.01 9.37
N GLU A 74 -12.86 -3.39 10.52
CA GLU A 74 -13.55 -2.17 10.98
C GLU A 74 -13.25 -0.94 10.10
N LEU A 75 -12.07 -0.90 9.47
CA LEU A 75 -11.61 0.19 8.63
C LEU A 75 -11.93 0.00 7.14
N VAL A 76 -12.42 -1.18 6.72
CA VAL A 76 -12.77 -1.46 5.32
C VAL A 76 -13.73 -0.40 4.77
N LYS A 77 -14.83 -0.12 5.48
CA LYS A 77 -15.81 0.89 5.08
C LYS A 77 -15.24 2.31 5.01
N PHE A 78 -14.20 2.60 5.79
CA PHE A 78 -13.51 3.89 5.73
C PHE A 78 -12.74 4.03 4.41
N TYR A 79 -11.99 2.99 4.02
CA TYR A 79 -11.23 2.99 2.76
C TYR A 79 -12.14 2.89 1.53
N GLU A 80 -13.24 2.14 1.59
CA GLU A 80 -14.25 2.09 0.51
C GLU A 80 -14.82 3.47 0.18
N LYS A 81 -15.11 4.30 1.21
CA LYS A 81 -15.55 5.69 1.01
C LYS A 81 -14.50 6.59 0.34
N LEU A 82 -13.24 6.17 0.35
CA LEU A 82 -12.13 6.88 -0.29
C LEU A 82 -11.81 6.31 -1.69
N GLY A 83 -12.60 5.34 -2.16
CA GLY A 83 -12.50 4.75 -3.50
C GLY A 83 -11.73 3.42 -3.56
N PHE A 84 -11.26 2.88 -2.43
CA PHE A 84 -10.61 1.58 -2.42
C PHE A 84 -11.63 0.46 -2.63
N GLU A 85 -11.26 -0.51 -3.46
CA GLU A 85 -11.99 -1.75 -3.66
C GLU A 85 -11.50 -2.81 -2.68
N ASN A 86 -12.45 -3.50 -2.06
CA ASN A 86 -12.19 -4.66 -1.23
C ASN A 86 -11.90 -5.89 -2.11
N LYS A 87 -10.70 -6.46 -1.99
CA LYS A 87 -10.27 -7.67 -2.72
C LYS A 87 -10.43 -8.96 -1.90
N GLY A 88 -10.99 -8.87 -0.70
CA GLY A 88 -11.27 -9.99 0.19
C GLY A 88 -10.22 -10.18 1.27
N SER A 89 -10.30 -11.31 1.98
CA SER A 89 -9.37 -11.65 3.06
C SER A 89 -7.96 -11.82 2.53
N SER A 90 -7.04 -11.06 3.13
CA SER A 90 -5.62 -11.15 2.81
C SER A 90 -5.02 -12.43 3.36
N LYS A 91 -4.00 -12.94 2.65
CA LYS A 91 -3.14 -14.02 3.15
C LYS A 91 -2.14 -13.51 4.20
N ALA A 92 -2.02 -12.20 4.38
CA ALA A 92 -1.14 -11.61 5.38
C ALA A 92 -1.62 -11.98 6.79
N THR A 93 -0.71 -12.54 7.59
CA THR A 93 -0.94 -12.88 9.01
C THR A 93 -0.15 -11.97 9.96
N PHE A 94 0.55 -10.97 9.41
CA PHE A 94 1.39 -10.05 10.17
C PHE A 94 0.58 -9.33 11.26
N GLY A 95 1.08 -9.24 12.48
CA GLY A 95 0.45 -8.43 13.54
C GLY A 95 -0.94 -8.88 14.04
N GLY A 96 -1.31 -10.16 13.89
CA GLY A 96 -2.57 -10.70 14.42
C GLY A 96 -3.61 -11.13 13.37
N GLY A 97 -3.31 -10.92 12.08
CA GLY A 97 -4.12 -11.42 10.97
C GLY A 97 -5.46 -10.71 10.76
N ASN A 98 -6.37 -11.36 10.03
CA ASN A 98 -7.68 -10.82 9.62
C ASN A 98 -7.60 -9.51 8.83
N TRP A 99 -6.57 -9.38 8.01
CA TRP A 99 -6.43 -8.28 7.08
C TRP A 99 -7.34 -8.47 5.88
N VAL A 100 -7.80 -7.35 5.34
CA VAL A 100 -8.54 -7.27 4.08
C VAL A 100 -7.65 -6.51 3.10
N ASP A 101 -7.45 -7.10 1.93
CA ASP A 101 -6.69 -6.47 0.86
C ASP A 101 -7.56 -5.36 0.24
N MET A 102 -7.07 -4.12 0.28
CA MET A 102 -7.76 -2.96 -0.27
C MET A 102 -6.90 -2.36 -1.38
N VAL A 103 -7.51 -2.12 -2.56
CA VAL A 103 -6.79 -1.61 -3.74
C VAL A 103 -7.53 -0.43 -4.35
N LEU A 104 -6.80 0.63 -4.69
CA LEU A 104 -7.28 1.77 -5.46
C LEU A 104 -6.50 1.84 -6.77
N GLU A 105 -7.19 1.69 -7.90
CA GLU A 105 -6.59 1.89 -9.22
C GLU A 105 -6.42 3.40 -9.49
N LEU A 106 -5.22 3.82 -9.89
CA LEU A 106 -4.90 5.20 -10.22
C LEU A 106 -5.25 5.48 -11.69
N LYS A 107 -5.76 6.69 -11.96
CA LYS A 107 -6.07 7.11 -13.32
C LYS A 107 -4.80 7.49 -14.07
N ASN A 108 -4.23 6.53 -14.78
CA ASN A 108 -3.17 6.81 -15.74
C ASN A 108 -3.78 7.41 -17.01
N ASN A 109 -3.65 8.73 -17.18
CA ASN A 109 -4.01 9.42 -18.41
C ASN A 109 -2.95 9.18 -19.52
N GLN A 110 -2.55 7.93 -19.73
CA GLN A 110 -1.83 7.57 -20.95
C GLN A 110 -2.86 7.42 -22.08
N LYS A 111 -3.11 8.53 -22.77
CA LYS A 111 -3.80 8.53 -24.07
C LYS A 111 -2.91 9.18 -25.10
#